data_AF-A0A0N5ALJ6-F1
#
_entry.id   AF-A0A0N5ALJ6-F1
#
_cell.length_a   1.000
_cell.length_b   1.000
_cell.length_c   1.000
_cell.angle_alpha   90.00
_cell.angle_beta   90.00
_cell.angle_gamma   90.00
#
_symmetry.space_group_name_H-M   'P 1'
#
loop_
_entity.id
_entity.type
_entity.pdbx_description
1 polymer ?
#
loop_
_entity_poly.entity_id
_entity_poly.type
_entity_poly.pdbx_seq_one_letter_code
_entity_poly.pdbx_strand_id
1 'polypeptide(L)'
;MSEVLTTSATPENNKEISPSILRRLQNRKEWEAYWTIRDLESRGTYWPRITYYVHRAIDFPATWFRERIAEPLHDKYRLPYYHRKLNRVPEIDQCGVNDQACYFEANEQYRLDKMVDWFIMQVLKERMERCTVYNKNEFSICAPLFEEVEEAELNFFIKYGELGSESDVKSAYMKQKHRMIWERRHPEIMKERERAYEEHKKRLAKGDFDMSFWKKGLFYQDKKNYEPPYELNLSKATTEGDKPLSKDWEYYKKVKQDPEFDKEQGKTSSTKFFF
;
A
#
# COMPACT_ATOMS: atom_id res chain seq x y z
N MET A 1 -19.22 -9.90 -33.70
CA MET A 1 -19.07 -8.44 -33.95
C MET A 1 -17.95 -7.92 -33.04
N SER A 2 -16.73 -8.30 -33.37
CA SER A 2 -15.56 -8.37 -32.49
C SER A 2 -14.28 -8.06 -33.28
N GLU A 3 -14.32 -7.00 -34.10
CA GLU A 3 -13.27 -6.70 -35.08
C GLU A 3 -12.57 -5.35 -34.86
N VAL A 4 -12.68 -4.77 -33.67
CA VAL A 4 -11.86 -3.61 -33.32
C VAL A 4 -10.98 -4.02 -32.15
N LEU A 5 -9.75 -4.48 -32.49
CA LEU A 5 -8.63 -4.85 -31.62
C LEU A 5 -8.56 -6.29 -31.10
N THR A 6 -8.79 -7.28 -31.97
CA THR A 6 -8.30 -8.67 -31.78
C THR A 6 -7.04 -8.93 -32.61
N THR A 7 -6.06 -8.03 -32.54
CA THR A 7 -4.69 -8.38 -32.91
C THR A 7 -4.01 -8.91 -31.66
N SER A 8 -3.82 -10.23 -31.59
CA SER A 8 -2.93 -10.86 -30.61
C SER A 8 -1.57 -10.17 -30.70
N ALA A 9 -1.20 -9.45 -29.63
CA ALA A 9 0.05 -8.72 -29.57
C ALA A 9 1.22 -9.72 -29.52
N THR A 10 1.83 -9.98 -30.68
CA THR A 10 3.18 -10.52 -30.77
C THR A 10 4.17 -9.48 -30.20
N PRO A 11 5.29 -9.91 -29.59
CA PRO A 11 6.23 -9.01 -28.91
C PRO A 11 6.84 -7.94 -29.84
N GLU A 12 6.82 -8.17 -31.15
CA GLU A 12 7.36 -7.26 -32.18
C GLU A 12 6.47 -6.02 -32.41
N ASN A 13 5.14 -6.14 -32.26
CA ASN A 13 4.19 -5.03 -32.43
C ASN A 13 4.18 -4.02 -31.26
N ASN A 14 4.80 -4.34 -30.13
CA ASN A 14 4.76 -3.48 -28.94
C ASN A 14 5.61 -2.21 -29.06
N LYS A 15 6.54 -2.14 -30.03
CA LYS A 15 7.47 -1.01 -30.20
C LYS A 15 6.83 0.21 -30.87
N GLU A 16 5.72 0.05 -31.58
CA GLU A 16 5.03 1.14 -32.32
C GLU A 16 3.83 1.73 -31.56
N ILE A 17 3.41 1.10 -30.46
CA ILE A 17 2.19 1.47 -29.74
C ILE A 17 2.50 2.55 -28.70
N SER A 18 1.66 3.59 -28.62
CA SER A 18 1.83 4.62 -27.60
C SER A 18 1.69 4.04 -26.17
N PRO A 19 2.45 4.55 -25.18
CA PRO A 19 2.40 4.03 -23.81
C PRO A 19 1.00 4.03 -23.18
N SER A 20 0.13 4.98 -23.58
CA SER A 20 -1.26 5.03 -23.10
C SER A 20 -2.08 3.86 -23.62
N ILE A 21 -1.92 3.50 -24.90
CA ILE A 21 -2.62 2.37 -25.51
C ILE A 21 -2.11 1.05 -24.90
N LEU A 22 -0.80 0.91 -24.69
CA LEU A 22 -0.22 -0.25 -24.00
C LEU A 22 -0.84 -0.46 -22.62
N ARG A 23 -0.95 0.61 -21.82
CA ARG A 23 -1.57 0.56 -20.49
C ARG A 23 -3.04 0.15 -20.55
N ARG A 24 -3.80 0.60 -21.56
CA ARG A 24 -5.19 0.17 -21.76
C ARG A 24 -5.30 -1.31 -22.10
N LEU A 25 -4.44 -1.80 -23.00
CA LEU A 25 -4.42 -3.22 -23.35
C LEU A 25 -4.06 -4.09 -22.15
N GLN A 26 -3.10 -3.66 -21.33
CA GLN A 26 -2.77 -4.35 -20.08
C GLN A 26 -3.96 -4.37 -19.13
N ASN A 27 -4.59 -3.21 -18.88
CA ASN A 27 -5.79 -3.12 -18.04
C ASN A 27 -6.92 -4.04 -18.56
N ARG A 28 -7.11 -4.12 -19.88
CA ARG A 28 -8.12 -5.01 -20.47
C ARG A 28 -7.79 -6.49 -20.22
N LYS A 29 -6.52 -6.90 -20.40
CA LYS A 29 -6.08 -8.27 -20.11
C LYS A 29 -6.27 -8.64 -18.65
N GLU A 30 -5.91 -7.74 -17.74
CA GLU A 30 -6.12 -7.91 -16.29
C GLU A 30 -7.61 -8.02 -15.96
N TRP A 31 -8.45 -7.23 -16.62
CA TRP A 31 -9.91 -7.26 -16.44
C TRP A 31 -10.55 -8.54 -16.96
N GLU A 32 -10.14 -9.01 -18.14
CA GLU A 32 -10.58 -10.29 -18.69
C GLU A 32 -10.16 -11.43 -17.77
N ALA A 33 -8.92 -11.43 -17.30
CA ALA A 33 -8.44 -12.42 -16.33
C ALA A 33 -9.28 -12.41 -15.04
N TYR A 34 -9.58 -11.23 -14.49
CA TYR A 34 -10.46 -11.10 -13.32
C TYR A 34 -11.83 -11.76 -13.54
N TRP A 35 -12.48 -11.50 -14.68
CA TRP A 35 -13.77 -12.10 -15.00
C TRP A 35 -13.70 -13.60 -15.25
N THR A 36 -12.62 -14.11 -15.84
CA THR A 36 -12.42 -15.56 -15.99
C THR A 36 -12.32 -16.26 -14.64
N ILE A 37 -11.59 -15.67 -13.68
CA ILE A 37 -11.46 -16.21 -12.33
C ILE A 37 -12.81 -16.18 -11.61
N ARG A 38 -13.54 -15.06 -11.71
CA ARG A 38 -14.85 -14.91 -11.05
C ARG A 38 -15.92 -15.82 -11.64
N ASP A 39 -15.87 -16.08 -12.94
CA ASP A 39 -16.74 -17.08 -13.57
C ASP A 39 -16.48 -18.47 -13.00
N LEU A 40 -15.21 -18.88 -12.87
CA LEU A 40 -14.81 -20.16 -12.29
C LEU A 40 -15.25 -20.28 -10.83
N GLU A 41 -15.03 -19.24 -10.01
CA GLU A 41 -15.41 -19.21 -8.59
C GLU A 41 -16.93 -19.30 -8.39
N SER A 42 -17.71 -18.73 -9.31
CA SER A 42 -19.17 -18.74 -9.23
C SER A 42 -19.84 -20.08 -9.56
N ARG A 43 -19.08 -21.07 -10.07
CA ARG A 43 -19.62 -22.39 -10.45
C ARG A 43 -19.81 -23.25 -9.20
N GLY A 44 -20.96 -23.91 -9.08
CA GLY A 44 -21.26 -24.90 -8.03
C GLY A 44 -22.37 -24.48 -7.06
N THR A 45 -22.48 -23.20 -6.71
CA THR A 45 -23.53 -22.69 -5.80
C THR A 45 -24.41 -21.62 -6.46
N TYR A 46 -25.70 -21.61 -6.13
CA TYR A 46 -26.69 -20.71 -6.75
C TYR A 46 -26.44 -19.22 -6.45
N TRP A 47 -26.14 -18.88 -5.18
CA TRP A 47 -25.97 -17.49 -4.76
C TRP A 47 -24.77 -16.78 -5.42
N PRO A 48 -23.54 -17.34 -5.43
CA PRO A 48 -22.40 -16.74 -6.15
C PRO A 48 -22.65 -16.62 -7.65
N ARG A 49 -23.40 -17.56 -8.25
CA ARG A 49 -23.72 -17.50 -9.68
C ARG A 49 -24.63 -16.34 -10.03
N ILE A 50 -25.65 -16.08 -9.20
CA ILE A 50 -26.53 -14.91 -9.40
C ILE A 50 -25.76 -13.62 -9.20
N THR A 51 -25.00 -13.49 -8.12
CA THR A 51 -24.24 -12.26 -7.87
C THR A 51 -23.25 -11.99 -9.00
N TYR A 52 -22.58 -13.01 -9.53
CA TYR A 52 -21.74 -12.89 -10.72
C TYR A 52 -22.49 -12.28 -11.91
N TYR A 53 -23.67 -12.80 -12.26
CA TYR A 53 -24.44 -12.28 -13.38
C TYR A 53 -24.95 -10.86 -13.13
N VAL A 54 -25.39 -10.54 -11.91
CA VAL A 54 -25.80 -9.17 -11.53
C VAL A 54 -24.63 -8.19 -11.67
N HIS A 55 -23.47 -8.55 -11.12
CA HIS A 55 -22.25 -7.74 -11.26
C HIS A 55 -21.87 -7.57 -12.73
N ARG A 56 -21.92 -8.64 -13.52
CA ARG A 56 -21.58 -8.59 -14.95
C ARG A 56 -22.58 -7.77 -15.77
N ALA A 57 -23.85 -7.79 -15.41
CA ALA A 57 -24.90 -7.00 -16.06
C ALA A 57 -24.71 -5.49 -15.83
N ILE A 58 -24.13 -5.09 -14.69
CA ILE A 58 -23.81 -3.69 -14.38
C ILE A 58 -22.46 -3.29 -15.01
N ASP A 59 -21.45 -4.15 -14.93
CA ASP A 59 -20.12 -3.82 -15.41
C ASP A 59 -19.99 -3.79 -16.93
N PHE A 60 -20.67 -4.69 -17.64
CA PHE A 60 -20.63 -4.75 -19.11
C PHE A 60 -21.03 -3.43 -19.80
N PRO A 61 -22.16 -2.78 -19.46
CA PRO A 61 -22.48 -1.47 -20.03
C PRO A 61 -21.50 -0.37 -19.57
N ALA A 62 -20.97 -0.43 -18.35
CA ALA A 62 -20.01 0.56 -17.85
C ALA A 62 -18.66 0.48 -18.59
N THR A 63 -18.13 -0.73 -18.80
CA THR A 63 -16.91 -0.98 -19.57
C THR A 63 -17.09 -0.60 -21.04
N TRP A 64 -18.23 -0.96 -21.65
CA TRP A 64 -18.57 -0.53 -23.00
C TRP A 64 -18.58 1.00 -23.13
N PHE A 65 -19.21 1.71 -22.19
CA PHE A 65 -19.25 3.17 -22.20
C PHE A 65 -17.85 3.77 -22.06
N ARG A 66 -17.02 3.22 -21.16
CA ARG A 66 -15.63 3.67 -20.95
C ARG A 66 -14.81 3.56 -22.23
N GLU A 67 -14.86 2.39 -22.88
CA GLU A 67 -14.03 2.10 -24.05
C GLU A 67 -14.55 2.78 -25.33
N ARG A 68 -15.88 2.86 -25.52
CA ARG A 68 -16.48 3.40 -26.76
C ARG A 68 -16.65 4.91 -26.75
N ILE A 69 -16.89 5.50 -25.59
CA ILE A 69 -17.25 6.93 -25.48
C ILE A 69 -16.17 7.69 -24.72
N ALA A 70 -15.85 7.28 -23.49
CA ALA A 70 -14.98 8.07 -22.62
C ALA A 70 -13.52 8.12 -23.09
N GLU A 71 -12.91 6.98 -23.42
CA GLU A 71 -11.50 6.91 -23.84
C GLU A 71 -11.23 7.69 -25.15
N PRO A 72 -12.02 7.55 -26.23
CA PRO A 72 -11.83 8.33 -27.45
C PRO A 72 -12.06 9.83 -27.27
N LEU A 73 -13.05 10.20 -26.45
CA LEU A 73 -13.33 11.60 -26.13
C LEU A 73 -12.17 12.22 -25.34
N HIS A 74 -11.66 11.50 -24.35
CA HIS A 74 -10.50 11.91 -23.57
C HIS A 74 -9.26 12.05 -24.45
N ASP A 75 -9.03 11.14 -25.41
CA ASP A 75 -7.88 11.25 -26.31
C ASP A 75 -7.96 12.46 -27.24
N LYS A 76 -9.16 12.78 -27.75
CA LYS A 76 -9.38 13.94 -28.62
C LYS A 76 -9.18 15.27 -27.88
N TYR A 77 -9.61 15.36 -26.62
CA TYR A 77 -9.64 16.61 -25.86
C TYR A 77 -8.63 16.65 -24.70
N ARG A 78 -7.58 15.83 -24.73
CA ARG A 78 -6.57 15.80 -23.66
C ARG A 78 -5.72 17.07 -23.67
N LEU A 79 -5.85 17.88 -22.62
CA LEU A 79 -4.93 18.98 -22.36
C LEU A 79 -3.59 18.43 -21.83
N PRO A 80 -2.45 18.80 -22.43
CA PRO A 80 -1.16 18.42 -21.89
C PRO A 80 -0.92 19.15 -20.55
N TYR A 81 -0.57 18.40 -19.52
CA TYR A 81 -0.07 18.92 -18.26
C TYR A 81 1.35 18.41 -18.03
N TYR A 82 2.19 19.24 -17.40
CA TYR A 82 3.58 18.92 -17.15
C TYR A 82 3.88 18.97 -15.67
N HIS A 83 4.79 18.10 -15.23
CA HIS A 83 5.34 18.19 -13.89
C HIS A 83 6.30 19.37 -13.81
N ARG A 84 6.10 20.26 -12.83
CA ARG A 84 7.00 21.40 -12.60
C ARG A 84 8.35 20.88 -12.13
N LYS A 85 9.42 21.27 -12.82
CA LYS A 85 10.80 20.98 -12.40
C LYS A 85 11.38 22.23 -11.75
N LEU A 86 11.81 22.10 -10.51
CA LEU A 86 12.49 23.14 -9.76
C LEU A 86 13.98 22.80 -9.72
N ASN A 87 14.81 23.79 -10.03
CA ASN A 87 16.25 23.64 -9.89
C ASN A 87 16.61 23.74 -8.39
N ARG A 88 17.73 23.13 -8.01
CA ARG A 88 18.26 23.24 -6.66
C ARG A 88 18.84 24.64 -6.45
N VAL A 89 18.58 25.19 -5.28
CA VAL A 89 19.11 26.44 -4.72
C VAL A 89 20.27 26.07 -3.79
N PRO A 90 21.25 26.96 -3.55
CA PRO A 90 22.20 26.79 -2.46
C PRO A 90 21.51 26.52 -1.11
N GLU A 91 22.12 25.63 -0.33
CA GLU A 91 21.65 25.30 1.02
C GLU A 91 22.06 26.39 2.03
N ILE A 92 21.49 26.33 3.23
CA ILE A 92 21.69 27.36 4.27
C ILE A 92 23.13 27.48 4.78
N ASP A 93 23.91 26.41 4.64
CA ASP A 93 25.31 26.35 5.05
C ASP A 93 26.23 27.15 4.11
N GLN A 94 25.82 27.34 2.86
CA GLN A 94 26.52 28.11 1.84
C GLN A 94 26.12 29.59 1.84
N CYS A 95 24.95 29.92 2.38
CA CYS A 95 24.46 31.29 2.46
C CYS A 95 25.27 32.16 3.44
N GLY A 96 25.46 33.44 3.08
CA GLY A 96 25.98 34.44 4.00
C GLY A 96 25.01 34.70 5.16
N VAL A 97 25.53 34.97 6.35
CA VAL A 97 24.72 35.15 7.58
C VAL A 97 23.64 36.23 7.44
N ASN A 98 23.96 37.31 6.72
CA ASN A 98 23.07 38.46 6.54
C ASN A 98 22.36 38.48 5.17
N ASP A 99 22.55 37.46 4.33
CA ASP A 99 21.91 37.38 3.01
C ASP A 99 20.49 36.84 3.14
N GLN A 100 19.51 37.75 3.14
CA GLN A 100 18.10 37.40 3.24
C GLN A 100 17.53 36.76 1.98
N ALA A 101 18.09 37.06 0.80
CA ALA A 101 17.62 36.48 -0.45
C ALA A 101 18.00 35.00 -0.51
N CYS A 102 19.27 34.68 -0.26
CA CYS A 102 19.73 33.29 -0.16
C CYS A 102 18.97 32.52 0.93
N TYR A 103 18.75 33.15 2.10
CA TYR A 103 17.96 32.54 3.17
C TYR A 103 16.53 32.20 2.73
N PHE A 104 15.85 33.13 2.05
CA PHE A 104 14.48 32.94 1.61
C PHE A 104 14.36 31.78 0.61
N GLU A 105 15.23 31.75 -0.40
CA GLU A 105 15.21 30.69 -1.41
C GLU A 105 15.53 29.31 -0.80
N ALA A 106 16.51 29.25 0.10
CA ALA A 106 16.84 28.02 0.83
C ALA A 106 15.68 27.56 1.73
N ASN A 107 14.98 28.49 2.38
CA ASN A 107 13.82 28.17 3.22
C ASN A 107 12.65 27.60 2.42
N GLU A 108 12.38 28.18 1.25
CA GLU A 108 11.35 27.67 0.34
C GLU A 108 11.71 26.29 -0.22
N GLN A 109 12.98 26.05 -0.59
CA GLN A 109 13.41 24.72 -1.01
C GLN A 109 13.20 23.69 0.10
N TYR A 110 13.58 24.00 1.34
CA TYR A 110 13.36 23.10 2.47
C TYR A 110 11.89 22.82 2.76
N ARG A 111 11.00 23.82 2.64
CA ARG A 111 9.55 23.60 2.79
C ARG A 111 9.03 22.62 1.74
N LEU A 112 9.50 22.74 0.51
CA LEU A 112 9.17 21.81 -0.57
C LEU A 112 9.74 20.41 -0.30
N ASP A 113 11.01 20.31 0.08
CA ASP A 113 11.64 19.02 0.38
C ASP A 113 10.96 18.34 1.59
N LYS A 114 10.55 19.10 2.62
CA LYS A 114 9.75 18.60 3.76
C LYS A 114 8.39 18.07 3.32
N MET A 115 7.72 18.75 2.40
CA MET A 115 6.46 18.29 1.81
C MET A 115 6.66 17.01 1.01
N VAL A 116 7.72 16.93 0.19
CA VAL A 116 8.04 15.74 -0.61
C VAL A 116 8.38 14.56 0.30
N ASP A 117 9.19 14.75 1.34
CA ASP A 117 9.53 13.71 2.32
C ASP A 117 8.27 13.17 3.04
N TRP A 118 7.29 14.03 3.31
CA TRP A 118 6.00 13.61 3.87
C TRP A 118 5.21 12.72 2.89
N PHE A 119 5.17 13.07 1.60
CA PHE A 119 4.54 12.23 0.59
C PHE A 119 5.27 10.90 0.37
N ILE A 120 6.61 10.89 0.47
CA ILE A 120 7.38 9.64 0.43
C ILE A 120 6.95 8.71 1.58
N MET A 121 6.86 9.24 2.79
CA MET A 121 6.38 8.47 3.95
C MET A 121 4.95 7.95 3.72
N GLN A 122 4.05 8.77 3.18
CA GLN A 122 2.68 8.37 2.88
C GLN A 122 2.64 7.21 1.87
N VAL A 123 3.45 7.26 0.82
CA VAL A 123 3.54 6.19 -0.19
C VAL A 123 4.05 4.88 0.42
N LEU A 124 5.06 4.93 1.30
CA LEU A 124 5.57 3.74 1.98
C LEU A 124 4.51 3.13 2.91
N LYS A 125 3.80 3.96 3.67
CA LYS A 125 2.67 3.52 4.51
C LYS A 125 1.58 2.85 3.69
N GLU A 126 1.18 3.45 2.57
CA GLU A 126 0.17 2.87 1.68
C GLU A 126 0.60 1.52 1.12
N ARG A 127 1.90 1.34 0.80
CA ARG A 127 2.43 0.03 0.36
C ARG A 127 2.34 -1.01 1.47
N MET A 128 2.76 -0.65 2.68
CA MET A 128 2.68 -1.51 3.86
C MET A 128 1.21 -1.89 4.13
N GLU A 129 0.29 -0.93 4.17
CA GLU A 129 -1.14 -1.16 4.36
C GLU A 129 -1.74 -2.07 3.27
N ARG A 130 -1.37 -1.88 2.00
CA ARG A 130 -1.82 -2.76 0.92
C ARG A 130 -1.34 -4.19 1.13
N CYS A 131 -0.09 -4.38 1.56
CA CYS A 131 0.44 -5.70 1.84
C CYS A 131 -0.27 -6.37 3.01
N THR A 132 -0.51 -5.64 4.11
CA THR A 132 -1.18 -6.18 5.30
C THR A 132 -2.64 -6.52 5.02
N VAL A 133 -3.34 -5.69 4.24
CA VAL A 133 -4.73 -5.94 3.81
C VAL A 133 -4.81 -7.13 2.86
N TYR A 134 -3.81 -7.34 2.00
CA TYR A 134 -3.75 -8.49 1.09
C TYR A 134 -3.43 -9.79 1.85
N ASN A 135 -2.43 -9.76 2.73
CA ASN A 135 -1.95 -10.91 3.50
C ASN A 135 -2.49 -10.94 4.94
N LYS A 136 -3.81 -10.78 5.14
CA LYS A 136 -4.44 -10.63 6.47
C LYS A 136 -4.06 -11.70 7.52
N ASN A 137 -3.71 -12.90 7.07
CA ASN A 137 -3.43 -14.03 7.96
C ASN A 137 -1.92 -14.24 8.20
N GLU A 138 -1.06 -13.68 7.35
CA GLU A 138 0.39 -13.95 7.37
C GLU A 138 1.16 -12.65 7.11
N PHE A 139 1.49 -11.93 8.18
CA PHE A 139 2.22 -10.67 8.09
C PHE A 139 3.71 -10.83 7.79
N SER A 140 4.28 -12.03 7.96
CA SER A 140 5.70 -12.35 7.70
C SER A 140 6.14 -11.91 6.30
N ILE A 141 5.27 -12.08 5.31
CA ILE A 141 5.51 -11.67 3.91
C ILE A 141 5.74 -10.16 3.79
N CYS A 142 5.10 -9.37 4.65
CA CYS A 142 5.17 -7.91 4.64
C CYS A 142 6.32 -7.33 5.49
N ALA A 143 7.14 -8.17 6.14
CA ALA A 143 8.29 -7.75 6.94
C ALA A 143 9.19 -6.68 6.28
N PRO A 144 9.62 -6.80 5.00
CA PRO A 144 10.47 -5.76 4.40
C PRO A 144 9.78 -4.39 4.27
N LEU A 145 8.46 -4.36 4.10
CA LEU A 145 7.72 -3.10 4.02
C LEU A 145 7.58 -2.43 5.37
N PHE A 146 7.48 -3.22 6.44
CA PHE A 146 7.56 -2.69 7.81
C PHE A 146 8.93 -2.04 8.02
N GLU A 147 10.03 -2.73 7.69
CA GLU A 147 11.37 -2.16 7.82
C GLU A 147 11.55 -0.84 7.05
N GLU A 148 11.07 -0.77 5.81
CA GLU A 148 11.12 0.46 4.99
C GLU A 148 10.36 1.62 5.63
N VAL A 149 9.14 1.37 6.12
CA VAL A 149 8.32 2.40 6.77
C VAL A 149 8.99 2.87 8.06
N GLU A 150 9.47 1.94 8.87
CA GLU A 150 10.13 2.22 10.14
C GLU A 150 11.39 3.06 9.97
N GLU A 151 12.25 2.69 9.02
CA GLU A 151 13.45 3.45 8.70
C GLU A 151 13.10 4.85 8.18
N ALA A 152 12.09 4.96 7.31
CA ALA A 152 11.63 6.24 6.79
C ALA A 152 11.03 7.14 7.86
N GLU A 153 10.19 6.61 8.76
CA GLU A 153 9.60 7.35 9.88
C GLU A 153 10.66 7.85 10.84
N LEU A 154 11.63 7.00 11.18
CA LEU A 154 12.76 7.35 12.04
C LEU A 154 13.60 8.46 11.42
N ASN A 155 13.95 8.34 10.14
CA ASN A 155 14.70 9.36 9.41
C ASN A 155 13.92 10.69 9.32
N PHE A 156 12.61 10.61 9.08
CA PHE A 156 11.73 11.77 9.05
C PHE A 156 11.68 12.47 10.42
N PHE A 157 11.52 11.72 11.51
CA PHE A 157 11.51 12.28 12.87
C PHE A 157 12.86 12.87 13.27
N ILE A 158 13.97 12.23 12.91
CA ILE A 158 15.30 12.78 13.15
C ILE A 158 15.46 14.13 12.44
N LYS A 159 15.00 14.24 11.19
CA LYS A 159 15.12 15.47 10.40
C LYS A 159 14.15 16.56 10.87
N TYR A 160 12.87 16.25 11.06
CA TYR A 160 11.79 17.24 11.24
C TYR A 160 11.10 17.22 12.62
N GLY A 161 11.33 16.20 13.44
CA GLY A 161 10.72 16.08 14.77
C GLY A 161 11.12 17.21 15.72
N GLU A 162 10.24 17.55 16.66
CA GLU A 162 10.49 18.50 17.77
C GLU A 162 10.92 19.93 17.37
N LEU A 163 10.88 20.28 16.09
CA LEU A 163 11.33 21.58 15.58
C LEU A 163 10.29 22.71 15.79
N GLY A 164 9.10 22.39 16.30
CA GLY A 164 8.00 23.35 16.50
C GLY A 164 7.24 23.70 15.21
N SER A 165 6.13 24.42 15.36
CA SER A 165 5.28 24.84 14.24
C SER A 165 5.99 25.86 13.33
N GLU A 166 6.71 26.81 13.93
CA GLU A 166 7.46 27.86 13.24
C GLU A 166 8.88 27.40 12.85
N SER A 167 9.02 26.13 12.44
CA SER A 167 10.33 25.56 12.10
C SER A 167 10.84 26.01 10.74
N ASP A 168 11.93 26.77 10.75
CA ASP A 168 12.67 27.17 9.55
C ASP A 168 13.88 26.25 9.26
N VAL A 169 14.52 26.46 8.11
CA VAL A 169 15.76 25.75 7.75
C VAL A 169 16.86 25.90 8.79
N LYS A 170 16.98 27.08 9.41
CA LYS A 170 18.01 27.36 10.41
C LYS A 170 17.88 26.43 11.62
N SER A 171 16.66 26.17 12.08
CA SER A 171 16.45 25.29 13.24
C SER A 171 16.76 23.84 12.87
N ALA A 172 16.36 23.38 11.67
CA ALA A 172 16.71 22.05 11.18
C ALA A 172 18.23 21.86 11.07
N TYR A 173 18.95 22.86 10.55
CA TYR A 173 20.40 22.86 10.46
C TYR A 173 21.09 22.85 11.83
N MET A 174 20.58 23.62 12.80
CA MET A 174 21.10 23.58 14.17
C MET A 174 20.83 22.22 14.86
N LYS A 175 19.68 21.60 14.61
CA LYS A 175 19.37 20.24 15.06
C LYS A 175 20.36 19.23 14.48
N GLN A 176 20.64 19.31 13.17
CA GLN A 176 21.64 18.46 12.51
C GLN A 176 23.02 18.64 13.14
N LYS A 177 23.46 19.88 13.38
CA LYS A 177 24.72 20.17 14.07
C LYS A 177 24.76 19.58 15.47
N HIS A 178 23.70 19.77 16.25
CA HIS A 178 23.59 19.22 17.60
C HIS A 178 23.75 17.69 17.56
N ARG A 179 23.06 17.02 16.63
CA ARG A 179 23.17 15.57 16.42
C ARG A 179 24.60 15.15 16.09
N MET A 180 25.27 15.79 15.12
CA MET A 180 26.63 15.42 14.76
C MET A 180 27.64 15.62 15.90
N ILE A 181 27.49 16.69 16.68
CA ILE A 181 28.32 16.93 17.86
C ILE A 181 28.04 15.86 18.93
N TRP A 182 26.77 15.48 19.09
CA TRP A 182 26.34 14.45 20.01
C TRP A 182 26.94 13.09 19.57
N GLU A 183 26.68 12.61 18.35
CA GLU A 183 27.24 11.35 17.83
C GLU A 183 28.77 11.25 17.98
N ARG A 184 29.49 12.36 17.76
CA ARG A 184 30.95 12.42 17.98
C ARG A 184 31.36 12.19 19.44
N ARG A 185 30.54 12.60 20.42
CA ARG A 185 30.88 12.53 21.85
C ARG A 185 30.61 11.17 22.49
N HIS A 186 29.64 10.38 22.02
CA HIS A 186 29.35 9.06 22.60
C HIS A 186 29.18 8.00 21.50
N PRO A 187 30.30 7.51 20.94
CA PRO A 187 30.29 6.43 19.97
C PRO A 187 29.76 5.10 20.54
N GLU A 188 29.82 4.90 21.86
CA GLU A 188 29.33 3.70 22.55
C GLU A 188 27.82 3.51 22.39
N ILE A 189 27.04 4.58 22.53
CA ILE A 189 25.57 4.54 22.37
C ILE A 189 25.19 4.27 20.91
N MET A 190 25.99 4.78 19.96
CA MET A 190 25.77 4.51 18.53
C MET A 190 25.98 3.03 18.20
N LYS A 191 27.05 2.42 18.72
CA LYS A 191 27.30 0.98 18.56
C LYS A 191 26.21 0.13 19.20
N GLU A 192 25.71 0.53 20.37
CA GLU A 192 24.59 -0.16 21.02
C GLU A 192 23.31 -0.07 20.19
N ARG A 193 23.01 1.11 19.64
CA ARG A 193 21.86 1.33 18.76
C ARG A 193 21.95 0.49 17.49
N GLU A 194 23.13 0.41 16.87
CA GLU A 194 23.38 -0.44 15.70
C GLU A 194 23.10 -1.91 16.02
N ARG A 195 23.59 -2.42 17.16
CA ARG A 195 23.31 -3.78 17.62
C ARG A 195 21.81 -4.01 17.82
N ALA A 196 21.13 -3.10 18.51
CA ALA A 196 19.68 -3.19 18.73
C ALA A 196 18.89 -3.20 17.42
N TYR A 197 19.32 -2.43 16.42
CA TYR A 197 18.71 -2.39 15.10
C TYR A 197 18.95 -3.68 14.30
N GLU A 198 20.16 -4.25 14.36
CA GLU A 198 20.43 -5.56 13.77
C GLU A 198 19.63 -6.68 14.42
N GLU A 199 19.49 -6.67 15.75
CA GLU A 199 18.64 -7.61 16.47
C GLU A 199 17.17 -7.46 16.07
N HIS A 200 16.70 -6.23 15.92
CA HIS A 200 15.34 -5.94 15.46
C HIS A 200 15.09 -6.49 14.05
N LYS A 201 15.99 -6.23 13.09
CA LYS A 201 15.90 -6.82 11.74
C LYS A 201 15.88 -8.35 11.76
N LYS A 202 16.69 -8.97 12.61
CA LYS A 202 16.68 -10.43 12.80
C LYS A 202 15.36 -10.93 13.37
N ARG A 203 14.69 -10.17 14.24
CA ARG A 203 13.35 -10.52 14.79
C ARG A 203 12.26 -10.36 13.74
N LEU A 204 12.26 -9.26 12.98
CA LEU A 204 11.32 -9.06 11.88
C LEU A 204 11.45 -10.15 10.80
N ALA A 205 12.67 -10.52 10.42
CA ALA A 205 12.92 -11.61 9.48
C ALA A 205 12.42 -12.98 9.97
N LYS A 206 12.30 -13.17 11.30
CA LYS A 206 11.73 -14.37 11.91
C LYS A 206 10.20 -14.32 12.02
N GLY A 207 9.57 -13.18 11.71
CA GLY A 207 8.12 -12.97 11.82
C GLY A 207 7.65 -12.49 13.21
N ASP A 208 8.57 -12.08 14.09
CA ASP A 208 8.22 -11.53 15.40
C ASP A 208 7.90 -10.04 15.30
N PHE A 209 6.61 -9.70 15.09
CA PHE A 209 6.13 -8.32 15.03
C PHE A 209 5.91 -7.73 16.43
N ASP A 210 6.99 -7.23 17.03
CA ASP A 210 6.92 -6.59 18.34
C ASP A 210 6.60 -5.10 18.24
N MET A 211 5.31 -4.77 18.40
CA MET A 211 4.84 -3.38 18.36
C MET A 211 5.37 -2.52 19.54
N SER A 212 6.09 -3.10 20.51
CA SER A 212 6.60 -2.39 21.69
C SER A 212 7.97 -1.72 21.48
N PHE A 213 8.77 -2.16 20.50
CA PHE A 213 10.01 -1.49 20.11
C PHE A 213 9.76 -0.02 19.76
N TRP A 214 8.59 0.26 19.17
CA TRP A 214 8.09 1.57 18.74
C TRP A 214 7.54 2.47 19.86
N LYS A 215 7.26 1.92 21.05
CA LYS A 215 6.56 2.63 22.14
C LYS A 215 7.47 3.19 23.24
N LYS A 216 8.80 3.15 23.07
CA LYS A 216 9.74 3.71 24.05
C LYS A 216 9.85 5.25 23.92
N GLY A 217 8.75 5.96 24.19
CA GLY A 217 8.80 7.40 24.47
C GLY A 217 7.84 8.28 23.65
N LEU A 218 6.84 8.81 24.37
CA LEU A 218 6.08 10.05 24.10
C LEU A 218 5.50 10.26 22.69
N PHE A 219 4.27 9.77 22.50
CA PHE A 219 3.24 10.56 21.83
C PHE A 219 1.91 10.37 22.57
N TYR A 220 1.12 11.43 22.67
CA TYR A 220 -0.22 11.58 23.24
C TYR A 220 -1.30 10.63 22.63
N GLN A 221 -0.89 9.58 21.91
CA GLN A 221 -1.73 8.59 21.25
C GLN A 221 -1.70 7.21 21.92
N ASP A 222 -1.43 7.14 23.22
CA ASP A 222 -1.70 5.93 24.02
C ASP A 222 -3.20 5.67 24.25
N LYS A 223 -4.03 6.02 23.25
CA LYS A 223 -5.42 5.58 23.08
C LYS A 223 -5.53 4.07 22.84
N LYS A 224 -4.41 3.36 22.63
CA LYS A 224 -4.40 1.89 22.53
C LYS A 224 -4.98 1.19 23.78
N ASN A 225 -5.01 1.87 24.93
CA ASN A 225 -5.65 1.37 26.15
C ASN A 225 -7.10 1.85 26.34
N TYR A 226 -7.63 2.71 25.46
CA TYR A 226 -8.98 3.32 25.55
C TYR A 226 -9.89 3.03 24.35
N GLU A 227 -9.38 2.44 23.28
CA GLU A 227 -10.23 1.96 22.18
C GLU A 227 -10.59 0.49 22.43
N PRO A 228 -11.88 0.13 22.58
CA PRO A 228 -12.30 -1.27 22.53
C PRO A 228 -11.88 -1.85 21.16
N PRO A 229 -11.64 -3.17 21.06
CA PRO A 229 -11.20 -3.80 19.82
C PRO A 229 -12.36 -3.82 18.83
N TYR A 230 -12.58 -2.73 18.10
CA TYR A 230 -13.40 -2.76 16.90
C TYR A 230 -12.51 -3.09 15.71
N GLU A 231 -12.11 -4.36 15.63
CA GLU A 231 -11.93 -4.97 14.32
C GLU A 231 -13.28 -4.86 13.60
N LEU A 232 -13.36 -3.93 12.64
CA LEU A 232 -14.47 -3.85 11.68
C LEU A 232 -14.35 -5.02 10.70
N ASN A 233 -14.57 -6.24 11.19
CA ASN A 233 -15.04 -7.34 10.39
C ASN A 233 -16.58 -7.32 10.43
N LEU A 234 -17.21 -6.64 9.49
CA LEU A 234 -18.63 -6.85 9.17
C LEU A 234 -18.72 -7.16 7.66
N SER A 235 -19.44 -8.19 7.21
CA SER A 235 -20.65 -8.80 7.78
C SER A 235 -20.69 -10.34 7.65
N LYS A 236 -20.68 -11.00 8.82
CA LYS A 236 -20.86 -12.44 9.19
C LYS A 236 -19.63 -13.37 9.08
N ALA A 237 -19.39 -14.28 10.04
CA ALA A 237 -20.32 -14.89 11.02
C ALA A 237 -19.91 -14.85 12.50
N THR A 238 -20.91 -14.74 13.38
CA THR A 238 -20.86 -14.89 14.85
C THR A 238 -21.00 -16.35 15.30
N THR A 239 -20.68 -17.30 14.43
CA THR A 239 -20.68 -18.74 14.69
C THR A 239 -19.53 -19.37 13.90
N GLU A 240 -18.74 -20.22 14.54
CA GLU A 240 -17.47 -20.77 14.05
C GLU A 240 -17.56 -21.60 12.75
N GLY A 241 -18.77 -21.88 12.24
CA GLY A 241 -19.02 -22.81 11.13
C GLY A 241 -19.06 -22.25 9.71
N ASP A 242 -19.10 -20.93 9.48
CA ASP A 242 -19.30 -20.35 8.14
C ASP A 242 -18.05 -19.62 7.62
N LYS A 243 -16.91 -20.31 7.54
CA LYS A 243 -15.77 -19.83 6.75
C LYS A 243 -15.98 -20.21 5.28
N PRO A 244 -15.65 -19.34 4.30
CA PRO A 244 -15.62 -19.78 2.91
C PRO A 244 -14.60 -20.92 2.79
N LEU A 245 -14.95 -21.97 2.05
CA LEU A 245 -14.16 -23.21 1.92
C LEU A 245 -12.69 -22.95 1.57
N SER A 246 -12.43 -21.88 0.80
CA SER A 246 -11.08 -21.44 0.42
C SER A 246 -10.19 -21.06 1.61
N LYS A 247 -10.78 -20.76 2.77
CA LYS A 247 -10.09 -20.28 3.97
C LYS A 247 -10.15 -21.27 5.14
N ASP A 248 -10.76 -22.44 4.97
CA ASP A 248 -10.96 -23.39 6.06
C ASP A 248 -9.91 -24.51 6.07
N TRP A 249 -8.93 -24.41 6.98
CA TRP A 249 -7.78 -25.33 7.03
C TRP A 249 -8.16 -26.75 7.49
N GLU A 250 -9.23 -26.88 8.28
CA GLU A 250 -9.74 -28.18 8.74
C GLU A 250 -10.38 -28.99 7.61
N TYR A 251 -11.01 -28.31 6.64
CA TYR A 251 -11.56 -28.95 5.44
C TYR A 251 -10.45 -29.59 4.61
N TYR A 252 -9.36 -28.87 4.32
CA TYR A 252 -8.22 -29.42 3.59
C TYR A 252 -7.56 -30.59 4.33
N LYS A 253 -7.56 -30.55 5.66
CA LYS A 253 -7.06 -31.66 6.49
C LYS A 253 -7.95 -32.91 6.36
N LYS A 254 -9.28 -32.76 6.29
CA LYS A 254 -10.25 -33.85 6.12
C LYS A 254 -10.27 -34.39 4.69
N VAL A 255 -10.20 -33.54 3.66
CA VAL A 255 -10.08 -33.96 2.24
C VAL A 255 -8.80 -34.76 1.99
N LYS A 256 -7.72 -34.39 2.69
CA LYS A 256 -6.44 -35.14 2.63
C LYS A 256 -6.53 -36.52 3.27
N GLN A 257 -7.41 -36.70 4.25
CA GLN A 257 -7.64 -37.97 4.93
C GLN A 257 -8.62 -38.84 4.14
N ASP A 258 -9.73 -38.25 3.66
CA ASP A 258 -10.79 -38.92 2.93
C ASP A 258 -11.13 -38.18 1.61
N PRO A 259 -10.73 -38.71 0.44
CA PRO A 259 -11.02 -38.07 -0.85
C PRO A 259 -12.49 -38.19 -1.29
N GLU A 260 -13.30 -39.02 -0.63
CA GLU A 260 -14.75 -39.12 -0.89
C GLU A 260 -15.59 -38.09 -0.13
N PHE A 261 -15.04 -37.48 0.92
CA PHE A 261 -15.70 -36.46 1.76
C PHE A 261 -16.22 -35.26 0.94
N ASP A 262 -15.48 -34.86 -0.09
CA ASP A 262 -15.83 -33.74 -0.97
C ASP A 262 -17.10 -34.01 -1.79
N LYS A 263 -17.39 -35.28 -2.10
CA LYS A 263 -18.58 -35.68 -2.88
C LYS A 263 -19.87 -35.63 -2.07
N GLU A 264 -19.80 -35.69 -0.74
CA GLU A 264 -20.95 -35.71 0.15
C GLU A 264 -21.43 -34.31 0.54
N GLN A 265 -20.51 -33.37 0.81
CA GLN A 265 -20.86 -31.98 1.15
C GLN A 265 -21.51 -31.21 0.00
N GLY A 266 -21.17 -31.52 -1.26
CA GLY A 266 -21.75 -30.87 -2.43
C GLY A 266 -23.27 -31.10 -2.63
N LYS A 267 -23.91 -31.95 -1.82
CA LYS A 267 -25.34 -32.33 -1.96
C LYS A 267 -26.27 -31.74 -0.91
N THR A 268 -25.76 -31.10 0.16
CA THR A 268 -26.59 -30.64 1.27
C THR A 268 -26.44 -29.14 1.51
N SER A 269 -27.33 -28.35 0.92
CA SER A 269 -27.63 -27.00 1.39
C SER A 269 -29.13 -26.90 1.67
N SER A 270 -29.52 -26.90 2.95
CA SER A 270 -30.89 -26.57 3.33
C SER A 270 -31.03 -25.04 3.36
N THR A 271 -31.87 -24.51 2.48
CA THR A 271 -32.23 -23.09 2.47
C THR A 271 -33.22 -22.81 3.58
N LYS A 272 -32.83 -22.07 4.62
CA LYS A 272 -33.78 -21.37 5.48
C LYS A 272 -34.08 -20.00 4.87
N PHE A 273 -35.30 -19.83 4.39
CA PHE A 273 -35.87 -18.52 4.09
C PHE A 273 -36.31 -17.90 5.42
N PHE A 274 -35.73 -16.75 5.75
CA PHE A 274 -36.02 -15.77 6.83
C PHE A 274 -34.84 -15.50 7.80
N PHE A 275 -34.35 -14.25 7.69
CA PHE A 275 -33.43 -13.43 8.52
C PHE A 275 -32.08 -14.01 9.00
#